data_AF-A0A0C9YHM5-F1
#
_entry.id   AF-A0A0C9YHM5-F1
#
_cell.length_a   1.000
_cell.length_b   1.000
_cell.length_c   1.000
_cell.angle_alpha   90.00
_cell.angle_beta   90.00
_cell.angle_gamma   90.00
#
_symmetry.space_group_name_H-M   'P 1'
#
loop_
_entity.id
_entity.type
_entity.pdbx_description
1 polymer ?
#
loop_
_entity_poly.entity_id
_entity_poly.type
_entity_poly.pdbx_seq_one_letter_code
_entity_poly.pdbx_strand_id
1 'polypeptide(L)'
;MMQEFADRIVSNTGVSFDPKKRRLRCMAHIINLATQAFLAAHSKSKHFDPADPDTDLTAAVRDGVDCDEVGLVRAIVVKERSSAKHKELFRCLQMCTDDGRELQNPGVPLQLLLDMKVRWSSTFLMLRRALDLKKDVNRFVRHLSLQERDADKCRKIMELELTEVEWVRMQLLLSLLSYAEKAQHAFSSEQGLALHTALPALEALHKAWSTRKSSAKYRDFTSGLNAGLTKVSVYYERTATSDAHIMAM
;
A
#
# COMPACT_ATOMS: atom_id res chain seq x y z
N MET A 1 18.35 -1.12 -25.69
CA MET A 1 17.34 -0.17 -26.21
C MET A 1 17.87 1.25 -26.32
N MET A 2 18.22 1.96 -25.22
CA MET A 2 18.76 3.34 -25.34
C MET A 2 20.14 3.45 -26.00
N GLN A 3 21.00 2.42 -25.88
CA GLN A 3 22.31 2.41 -26.55
C GLN A 3 22.16 2.33 -28.08
N GLU A 4 21.38 1.35 -28.56
CA GLU A 4 21.01 1.22 -29.98
C GLU A 4 20.43 2.52 -30.58
N PHE A 5 19.60 3.23 -29.82
CA PHE A 5 19.08 4.54 -30.24
C PHE A 5 20.18 5.59 -30.36
N ALA A 6 21.09 5.65 -29.39
CA ALA A 6 22.25 6.55 -29.42
C ALA A 6 23.14 6.27 -30.65
N ASP A 7 23.43 4.99 -30.91
CA ASP A 7 24.29 4.56 -32.01
C ASP A 7 23.69 4.96 -33.37
N ARG A 8 22.36 4.84 -33.53
CA ARG A 8 21.64 5.31 -34.72
C ARG A 8 21.66 6.83 -34.89
N ILE A 9 21.52 7.61 -33.82
CA ILE A 9 21.62 9.07 -33.90
C ILE A 9 23.01 9.49 -34.35
N VAL A 10 24.05 8.90 -33.75
CA VAL A 10 25.44 9.20 -34.12
C VAL A 10 25.69 8.84 -35.58
N SER A 11 25.25 7.66 -36.03
CA SER A 11 25.40 7.21 -37.42
C SER A 11 24.70 8.10 -38.44
N ASN A 12 23.51 8.62 -38.13
CA ASN A 12 22.69 9.36 -39.09
C ASN A 12 22.92 10.88 -39.07
N THR A 13 23.40 11.44 -37.94
CA THR A 13 23.49 12.89 -37.76
C THR A 13 24.91 13.38 -37.46
N GLY A 14 25.83 12.47 -37.08
CA GLY A 14 27.16 12.82 -36.59
C GLY A 14 27.18 13.48 -35.21
N VAL A 15 26.02 13.67 -34.57
CA VAL A 15 25.91 14.31 -33.25
C VAL A 15 26.12 13.28 -32.15
N SER A 16 27.04 13.58 -31.22
CA SER A 16 27.24 12.77 -30.03
C SER A 16 25.99 12.73 -29.15
N PHE A 17 25.53 11.53 -28.81
CA PHE A 17 24.39 11.31 -27.93
C PHE A 17 24.78 10.42 -26.75
N ASP A 18 24.78 10.96 -25.53
CA ASP A 18 25.01 10.19 -24.31
C ASP A 18 23.67 9.64 -23.78
N PRO A 19 23.39 8.33 -23.93
CA PRO A 19 22.11 7.75 -23.50
C PRO A 19 21.92 7.77 -21.98
N LYS A 20 22.99 7.86 -21.19
CA LYS A 20 22.88 7.94 -19.72
C LYS A 20 22.44 9.34 -19.30
N LYS A 21 23.02 10.39 -19.88
CA LYS A 21 22.64 11.78 -19.60
C LYS A 21 21.26 12.15 -20.12
N ARG A 22 20.79 11.48 -21.17
CA ARG A 22 19.48 11.74 -21.79
C ARG A 22 18.35 10.86 -21.28
N ARG A 23 18.61 9.98 -20.29
CA ARG A 23 17.60 9.10 -19.70
C ARG A 23 17.01 9.70 -18.42
N LEU A 24 15.81 10.24 -18.54
CA LEU A 24 14.97 10.58 -17.38
C LEU A 24 14.35 9.32 -16.78
N ARG A 25 14.33 9.25 -15.45
CA ARG A 25 13.67 8.17 -14.70
C ARG A 25 12.31 8.66 -14.24
N CYS A 26 11.30 7.81 -14.35
CA CYS A 26 9.95 8.16 -13.93
C CYS A 26 9.89 8.30 -12.40
N MET A 27 9.53 9.48 -11.90
CA MET A 27 9.47 9.75 -10.46
C MET A 27 8.38 8.92 -9.77
N ALA A 28 7.23 8.70 -10.42
CA ALA A 28 6.18 7.82 -9.93
C ALA A 28 6.71 6.39 -9.70
N HIS A 29 7.56 5.91 -10.62
CA HIS A 29 8.17 4.60 -10.50
C HIS A 29 9.17 4.53 -9.34
N ILE A 30 9.95 5.60 -9.11
CA ILE A 30 10.87 5.69 -7.97
C ILE A 30 10.10 5.62 -6.64
N ILE A 31 9.03 6.42 -6.50
CA ILE A 31 8.18 6.38 -5.29
C ILE A 31 7.57 5.00 -5.10
N ASN A 32 7.05 4.39 -6.17
CA ASN A 32 6.51 3.04 -6.08
C ASN A 32 7.55 2.03 -5.57
N LEU A 33 8.78 2.05 -6.10
CA LEU A 33 9.85 1.16 -5.64
C LEU A 33 10.24 1.41 -4.18
N ALA A 34 10.31 2.68 -3.75
CA ALA A 34 10.64 3.02 -2.38
C ALA A 34 9.55 2.56 -1.41
N THR A 35 8.28 2.82 -1.73
CA THR A 35 7.15 2.41 -0.88
C THR A 35 6.97 0.90 -0.87
N GLN A 36 7.21 0.20 -1.98
CA GLN A 36 7.24 -1.26 -1.99
C GLN A 36 8.37 -1.82 -1.12
N ALA A 37 9.56 -1.23 -1.16
CA ALA A 37 10.66 -1.64 -0.29
C ALA A 37 10.33 -1.41 1.19
N PHE A 38 9.70 -0.27 1.51
CA PHE A 38 9.16 0.00 2.84
C PHE A 38 8.17 -1.08 3.28
N LEU A 39 7.15 -1.35 2.47
CA LEU A 39 6.08 -2.32 2.80
C LEU A 39 6.63 -3.73 2.94
N ALA A 40 7.55 -4.15 2.06
CA ALA A 40 8.16 -5.48 2.11
C ALA A 40 9.10 -5.68 3.31
N ALA A 41 9.68 -4.59 3.85
CA ALA A 41 10.47 -4.64 5.07
C ALA A 41 9.60 -4.59 6.33
N HIS A 42 8.41 -3.98 6.26
CA HIS A 42 7.45 -3.91 7.35
C HIS A 42 6.60 -5.18 7.47
N SER A 43 5.97 -5.61 6.38
CA SER A 43 5.05 -6.75 6.34
C SER A 43 5.58 -7.87 5.45
N LYS A 44 5.55 -9.09 5.98
CA LYS A 44 5.91 -10.32 5.26
C LYS A 44 4.70 -11.08 4.74
N SER A 45 3.50 -10.63 5.11
CA SER A 45 2.25 -11.27 4.70
C SER A 45 2.15 -11.40 3.18
N LYS A 46 1.67 -12.56 2.74
CA LYS A 46 1.48 -12.87 1.33
C LYS A 46 0.32 -12.04 0.76
N HIS A 47 0.41 -11.74 -0.53
CA HIS A 47 -0.69 -11.10 -1.26
C HIS A 47 -1.66 -12.17 -1.76
N PHE A 48 -2.90 -11.77 -2.03
CA PHE A 48 -3.87 -12.64 -2.69
C PHE A 48 -3.41 -12.96 -4.12
N ASP A 49 -3.48 -14.23 -4.50
CA ASP A 49 -3.21 -14.70 -5.85
C ASP A 49 -4.50 -15.23 -6.49
N PRO A 50 -5.05 -14.56 -7.52
CA PRO A 50 -6.23 -15.05 -8.24
C PRO A 50 -6.01 -16.40 -8.94
N ALA A 51 -4.75 -16.77 -9.24
CA ALA A 51 -4.42 -18.05 -9.86
C ALA A 51 -4.44 -19.21 -8.85
N ASP A 52 -4.36 -18.88 -7.55
CA ASP A 52 -4.48 -19.82 -6.44
C ASP A 52 -5.39 -19.23 -5.35
N PRO A 53 -6.71 -19.14 -5.63
CA PRO A 53 -7.67 -18.47 -4.75
C PRO A 53 -7.89 -19.21 -3.42
N ASP A 54 -7.49 -20.49 -3.37
CA ASP A 54 -7.54 -21.35 -2.19
C ASP A 54 -6.26 -21.23 -1.35
N THR A 55 -5.28 -20.41 -1.75
CA THR A 55 -4.17 -20.03 -0.88
C THR A 55 -4.75 -19.41 0.37
N ASP A 56 -4.80 -20.19 1.45
CA ASP A 56 -5.42 -19.77 2.68
C ASP A 56 -4.51 -18.74 3.36
N LEU A 57 -4.66 -17.47 2.99
CA LEU A 57 -3.99 -16.35 3.67
C LEU A 57 -4.37 -16.30 5.15
N THR A 58 -5.51 -16.89 5.53
CA THR A 58 -5.85 -17.06 6.94
C THR A 58 -4.96 -18.12 7.59
N ALA A 59 -4.43 -19.10 6.87
CA ALA A 59 -3.51 -20.09 7.41
C ALA A 59 -2.13 -19.55 7.79
N ALA A 60 -1.61 -18.55 7.06
CA ALA A 60 -0.38 -17.87 7.46
C ALA A 60 -0.54 -17.09 8.78
N VAL A 61 -1.75 -16.59 9.05
CA VAL A 61 -2.13 -15.95 10.32
C VAL A 61 -2.35 -17.01 11.43
N ARG A 62 -2.87 -18.21 11.10
CA ARG A 62 -3.07 -19.34 12.04
C ARG A 62 -1.79 -19.82 12.73
N ASP A 63 -0.63 -19.67 12.08
CA ASP A 63 0.65 -20.12 12.61
C ASP A 63 1.46 -18.98 13.29
N GLY A 64 0.90 -17.77 13.38
CA GLY A 64 1.51 -16.61 14.03
C GLY A 64 2.73 -16.01 13.31
N VAL A 65 3.05 -16.51 12.09
CA VAL A 65 4.30 -16.18 11.38
C VAL A 65 4.22 -14.82 10.66
N ASP A 66 3.03 -14.37 10.25
CA ASP A 66 2.81 -13.15 9.44
C ASP A 66 1.75 -12.19 10.03
N CYS A 67 1.55 -12.20 11.36
CA CYS A 67 0.49 -11.43 12.03
C CYS A 67 0.85 -9.95 12.29
N ASP A 68 1.04 -9.19 11.22
CA ASP A 68 1.00 -7.73 11.28
C ASP A 68 -0.39 -7.21 10.86
N GLU A 69 -0.63 -5.90 11.06
CA GLU A 69 -1.92 -5.28 10.74
C GLU A 69 -2.26 -5.35 9.24
N VAL A 70 -1.26 -5.41 8.36
CA VAL A 70 -1.47 -5.57 6.93
C VAL A 70 -1.91 -7.00 6.62
N GLY A 71 -1.25 -7.99 7.23
CA GLY A 71 -1.62 -9.40 7.12
C GLY A 71 -3.04 -9.69 7.62
N LEU A 72 -3.41 -9.14 8.77
CA LEU A 72 -4.77 -9.27 9.33
C LEU A 72 -5.81 -8.69 8.38
N VAL A 73 -5.62 -7.45 7.92
CA VAL A 73 -6.56 -6.82 6.98
C VAL A 73 -6.64 -7.60 5.66
N ARG A 74 -5.50 -8.05 5.10
CA ARG A 74 -5.49 -8.89 3.88
C ARG A 74 -6.32 -10.16 4.08
N ALA A 75 -6.15 -10.86 5.20
CA ALA A 75 -6.89 -12.08 5.52
C ALA A 75 -8.40 -11.80 5.62
N ILE A 76 -8.80 -10.73 6.30
CA ILE A 76 -10.22 -10.33 6.41
C ILE A 76 -10.80 -9.99 5.03
N VAL A 77 -10.10 -9.18 4.23
CA VAL A 77 -10.56 -8.79 2.88
C VAL A 77 -10.76 -10.03 2.02
N VAL A 78 -9.82 -10.96 2.03
CA VAL A 78 -9.91 -12.20 1.25
C VAL A 78 -11.09 -13.03 1.73
N LYS A 79 -11.30 -13.13 3.05
CA LYS A 79 -12.44 -13.84 3.63
C LYS A 79 -13.78 -13.20 3.25
N GLU A 80 -13.91 -11.87 3.34
CA GLU A 80 -15.09 -11.12 2.89
C GLU A 80 -15.42 -11.43 1.43
N ARG A 81 -14.40 -11.52 0.59
CA ARG A 81 -14.56 -11.66 -0.85
C ARG A 81 -14.64 -13.10 -1.35
N SER A 82 -14.34 -14.09 -0.50
CA SER A 82 -14.23 -15.50 -0.89
C SER A 82 -15.56 -16.15 -1.27
N SER A 83 -16.70 -15.58 -0.86
CA SER A 83 -18.03 -16.11 -1.22
C SER A 83 -19.07 -15.01 -1.34
N ALA A 84 -20.12 -15.27 -2.14
CA ALA A 84 -21.28 -14.37 -2.22
C ALA A 84 -21.96 -14.20 -0.85
N LYS A 85 -21.99 -15.26 -0.03
CA LYS A 85 -22.54 -15.23 1.33
C LYS A 85 -21.78 -14.25 2.23
N HIS A 86 -20.45 -14.22 2.16
CA HIS A 86 -19.64 -13.31 2.98
C HIS A 86 -19.80 -11.85 2.54
N LYS A 87 -19.81 -11.59 1.23
CA LYS A 87 -20.08 -10.25 0.67
C LYS A 87 -21.45 -9.74 1.09
N GLU A 88 -22.46 -10.60 1.04
CA GLU A 88 -23.82 -10.27 1.42
C GLU A 88 -23.94 -10.04 2.93
N LEU A 89 -23.29 -10.87 3.76
CA LEU A 89 -23.20 -10.64 5.20
C LEU A 89 -22.57 -9.28 5.50
N PHE A 90 -21.45 -8.95 4.87
CA PHE A 90 -20.77 -7.66 5.07
C PHE A 90 -21.64 -6.48 4.63
N ARG A 91 -22.40 -6.64 3.54
CA ARG A 91 -23.40 -5.65 3.09
C ARG A 91 -24.49 -5.46 4.14
N CYS A 92 -25.10 -6.54 4.63
CA CYS A 92 -26.16 -6.47 5.64
C CYS A 92 -25.70 -5.80 6.94
N LEU A 93 -24.47 -6.07 7.39
CA LEU A 93 -23.91 -5.47 8.61
C LEU A 93 -23.79 -3.94 8.56
N GLN A 94 -23.61 -3.38 7.36
CA GLN A 94 -23.61 -1.91 7.13
C GLN A 94 -25.00 -1.30 7.06
N MET A 95 -26.02 -2.14 6.83
CA MET A 95 -27.41 -1.73 6.70
C MET A 95 -28.20 -1.91 8.00
N CYS A 96 -27.62 -2.57 9.01
CA CYS A 96 -28.25 -2.85 10.30
C CYS A 96 -27.51 -2.23 11.50
N THR A 97 -28.27 -1.93 12.55
CA THR A 97 -27.74 -1.60 13.88
C THR A 97 -27.23 -2.85 14.60
N ASP A 98 -26.55 -2.69 15.74
CA ASP A 98 -26.08 -3.82 16.57
C ASP A 98 -27.23 -4.74 17.01
N ASP A 99 -28.44 -4.20 17.18
CA ASP A 99 -29.65 -4.94 17.54
C ASP A 99 -30.31 -5.65 16.34
N GLY A 100 -29.71 -5.59 15.15
CA GLY A 100 -30.25 -6.18 13.93
C GLY A 100 -31.40 -5.41 13.27
N ARG A 101 -31.65 -4.16 13.68
CA ARG A 101 -32.66 -3.29 13.06
C ARG A 101 -32.09 -2.57 11.85
N GLU A 102 -32.85 -2.44 10.77
CA GLU A 102 -32.43 -1.68 9.59
C GLU A 102 -32.20 -0.20 9.93
N LEU A 103 -31.13 0.37 9.41
CA LEU A 103 -30.86 1.80 9.47
C LEU A 103 -31.91 2.54 8.62
N GLN A 104 -32.36 3.70 9.11
CA GLN A 104 -33.35 4.51 8.38
C GLN A 104 -32.77 5.20 7.13
N ASN A 105 -31.49 5.57 7.16
CA ASN A 105 -30.77 6.18 6.03
C ASN A 105 -29.35 5.61 5.95
N PRO A 106 -29.20 4.33 5.57
CA PRO A 106 -27.88 3.76 5.36
C PRO A 106 -27.26 4.39 4.10
N GLY A 107 -25.97 4.73 4.18
CA GLY A 107 -25.20 5.09 2.99
C GLY A 107 -25.09 3.92 2.02
N VAL A 108 -24.46 4.14 0.86
CA VAL A 108 -24.19 3.04 -0.08
C VAL A 108 -23.22 2.06 0.58
N PRO A 109 -23.59 0.78 0.76
CA PRO A 109 -22.71 -0.20 1.39
C PRO A 109 -21.48 -0.42 0.52
N LEU A 110 -20.33 -0.49 1.16
CA LEU A 110 -19.03 -0.61 0.54
C LEU A 110 -18.47 -2.02 0.75
N GLN A 111 -17.74 -2.53 -0.23
CA GLN A 111 -16.92 -3.74 -0.07
C GLN A 111 -15.49 -3.40 0.33
N LEU A 112 -14.81 -4.38 0.90
CA LEU A 112 -13.36 -4.30 1.13
C LEU A 112 -12.61 -4.45 -0.19
N LEU A 113 -11.45 -3.80 -0.27
CA LEU A 113 -10.63 -3.73 -1.47
C LEU A 113 -9.47 -4.73 -1.39
N LEU A 114 -9.32 -5.56 -2.42
CA LEU A 114 -8.18 -6.48 -2.52
C LEU A 114 -6.87 -5.72 -2.71
N ASP A 115 -5.83 -6.21 -2.04
CA ASP A 115 -4.47 -5.75 -2.26
C ASP A 115 -3.80 -6.49 -3.41
N MET A 116 -3.15 -5.75 -4.29
CA MET A 116 -2.45 -6.24 -5.47
C MET A 116 -0.95 -6.02 -5.34
N LYS A 117 -0.15 -7.07 -5.52
CA LYS A 117 1.32 -7.05 -5.36
C LYS A 117 2.04 -5.95 -6.15
N VAL A 118 1.49 -5.53 -7.29
CA VAL A 118 2.21 -4.72 -8.29
C VAL A 118 2.30 -3.23 -7.93
N ARG A 119 1.41 -2.69 -7.10
CA ARG A 119 1.39 -1.24 -6.80
C ARG A 119 1.15 -0.99 -5.31
N TRP A 120 1.99 -0.16 -4.70
CA TRP A 120 1.86 0.18 -3.28
C TRP A 120 0.50 0.84 -2.93
N SER A 121 -0.13 1.51 -3.91
CA SER A 121 -1.39 2.22 -3.69
C SER A 121 -2.57 1.28 -3.43
N SER A 122 -2.55 0.03 -3.90
CA SER A 122 -3.61 -0.94 -3.53
C SER A 122 -3.56 -1.27 -2.05
N THR A 123 -2.35 -1.44 -1.48
CA THR A 123 -2.19 -1.68 -0.05
C THR A 123 -2.70 -0.49 0.75
N PHE A 124 -2.35 0.73 0.34
CA PHE A 124 -2.86 1.95 0.97
C PHE A 124 -4.38 2.04 0.93
N LEU A 125 -5.01 1.83 -0.23
CA LEU A 125 -6.46 1.93 -0.39
C LEU A 125 -7.20 0.81 0.37
N MET A 126 -6.65 -0.41 0.41
CA MET A 126 -7.19 -1.50 1.23
C MET A 126 -7.20 -1.12 2.71
N LEU A 127 -6.05 -0.70 3.26
CA LEU A 127 -5.94 -0.33 4.67
C LEU A 127 -6.83 0.88 4.99
N ARG A 128 -6.91 1.86 4.09
CA ARG A 128 -7.78 3.03 4.26
C ARG A 128 -9.25 2.62 4.31
N ARG A 129 -9.69 1.77 3.38
CA ARG A 129 -11.07 1.26 3.34
C ARG A 129 -11.40 0.46 4.59
N ALA A 130 -10.49 -0.39 5.05
CA ALA A 130 -10.68 -1.17 6.27
C ALA A 130 -10.79 -0.27 7.51
N LEU A 131 -10.01 0.82 7.58
CA LEU A 131 -10.12 1.80 8.65
C LEU A 131 -11.46 2.55 8.63
N ASP A 132 -11.87 3.03 7.45
CA ASP A 132 -13.13 3.77 7.29
C ASP A 132 -14.33 2.89 7.66
N LEU A 133 -14.23 1.57 7.44
CA LEU A 133 -15.23 0.55 7.80
C LEU A 133 -14.88 -0.23 9.07
N LYS A 134 -14.07 0.32 9.99
CA LYS A 134 -13.56 -0.39 11.18
C LYS A 134 -14.66 -1.11 11.97
N LYS A 135 -15.81 -0.45 12.18
CA LYS A 135 -16.94 -1.02 12.92
C LYS A 135 -17.51 -2.25 12.21
N ASP A 136 -17.74 -2.14 10.91
CA ASP A 136 -18.30 -3.21 10.09
C ASP A 136 -17.33 -4.38 9.95
N VAL A 137 -16.02 -4.09 9.82
CA VAL A 137 -14.94 -5.09 9.82
C VAL A 137 -14.96 -5.90 11.12
N ASN A 138 -14.99 -5.25 12.28
CA ASN A 138 -15.03 -5.95 13.57
C ASN A 138 -16.33 -6.77 13.72
N ARG A 139 -17.48 -6.21 13.34
CA ARG A 139 -18.77 -6.93 13.36
C ARG A 139 -18.73 -8.16 12.45
N PHE A 140 -18.12 -8.05 11.28
CA PHE A 140 -18.03 -9.12 10.31
C PHE A 140 -17.22 -10.31 10.84
N VAL A 141 -16.04 -10.05 11.43
CA VAL A 141 -15.21 -11.09 12.04
C VAL A 141 -15.98 -11.81 13.15
N ARG A 142 -16.65 -11.07 14.05
CA ARG A 142 -17.46 -11.64 15.13
C ARG A 142 -18.66 -12.45 14.63
N HIS A 143 -19.36 -11.98 13.61
CA HIS A 143 -20.48 -12.73 13.03
C HIS A 143 -20.00 -14.02 12.36
N LEU A 144 -18.86 -13.98 11.67
CA LEU A 144 -18.26 -15.17 11.08
C LEU A 144 -17.88 -16.19 12.15
N SER A 145 -17.27 -15.78 13.27
CA SER A 145 -16.89 -16.70 14.33
C SER A 145 -18.11 -17.34 15.00
N LEU A 146 -19.20 -16.59 15.19
CA LEU A 146 -20.45 -17.11 15.76
C LEU A 146 -21.18 -18.10 14.84
N GLN A 147 -21.04 -17.97 13.52
CA GLN A 147 -21.65 -18.89 12.55
C GLN A 147 -20.82 -20.17 12.33
N GLU A 148 -19.56 -20.18 12.76
CA GLU A 148 -18.66 -21.32 12.58
C GLU A 148 -18.92 -22.39 13.64
N ARG A 149 -19.16 -23.63 13.19
CA ARG A 149 -19.50 -24.75 14.08
C ARG A 149 -18.26 -25.42 14.66
N ASP A 150 -17.17 -25.35 13.93
CA ASP A 150 -15.88 -25.93 14.31
C ASP A 150 -15.16 -24.98 15.27
N ALA A 151 -14.87 -25.47 16.49
CA ALA A 151 -14.26 -24.67 17.55
C ALA A 151 -12.86 -24.14 17.18
N ASP A 152 -12.06 -24.93 16.46
CA ASP A 152 -10.72 -24.53 16.05
C ASP A 152 -10.78 -23.46 14.96
N LYS A 153 -11.70 -23.60 13.99
CA LYS A 153 -11.92 -22.56 12.97
C LYS A 153 -12.50 -21.29 13.57
N CYS A 154 -13.42 -21.42 14.52
CA CYS A 154 -13.99 -20.29 15.25
C CYS A 154 -12.89 -19.48 15.96
N ARG A 155 -12.03 -20.14 16.75
CA ARG A 155 -10.89 -19.48 17.42
C ARG A 155 -10.00 -18.73 16.42
N LYS A 156 -9.67 -19.36 15.29
CA LYS A 156 -8.83 -18.78 14.24
C LYS A 156 -9.47 -17.57 13.55
N ILE A 157 -10.81 -17.55 13.42
CA ILE A 157 -11.51 -16.37 12.91
C ILE A 157 -11.45 -15.25 13.94
N MET A 158 -11.62 -15.54 15.24
CA MET A 158 -11.51 -14.53 16.30
C MET A 158 -10.11 -13.93 16.40
N GLU A 159 -9.06 -14.71 16.12
CA GLU A 159 -7.67 -14.22 16.01
C GLU A 159 -7.46 -13.21 14.87
N LEU A 160 -8.38 -13.13 13.89
CA LEU A 160 -8.35 -12.09 12.86
C LEU A 160 -8.84 -10.73 13.37
N GLU A 161 -9.50 -10.66 14.52
CA GLU A 161 -10.03 -9.40 15.03
C GLU A 161 -8.89 -8.48 15.47
N LEU A 162 -8.69 -7.39 14.73
CA LEU A 162 -7.68 -6.39 15.06
C LEU A 162 -7.98 -5.76 16.42
N THR A 163 -6.99 -5.78 17.30
CA THR A 163 -6.98 -5.06 18.57
C THR A 163 -6.93 -3.55 18.35
N GLU A 164 -7.32 -2.76 19.36
CA GLU A 164 -7.22 -1.30 19.29
C GLU A 164 -5.78 -0.82 19.06
N VAL A 165 -4.78 -1.54 19.59
CA VAL A 165 -3.36 -1.24 19.37
C VAL A 165 -2.98 -1.45 17.90
N GLU A 166 -3.45 -2.51 17.26
CA GLU A 166 -3.21 -2.78 15.84
C GLU A 166 -3.93 -1.77 14.95
N TRP A 167 -5.15 -1.37 15.29
CA TRP A 167 -5.85 -0.27 14.59
C TRP A 167 -5.07 1.05 14.68
N VAL A 168 -4.50 1.37 15.84
CA VAL A 168 -3.63 2.55 16.00
C VAL A 168 -2.37 2.40 15.17
N ARG A 169 -1.70 1.23 15.20
CA ARG A 169 -0.51 0.97 14.38
C ARG A 169 -0.82 1.12 12.89
N MET A 170 -1.97 0.62 12.43
CA MET A 170 -2.43 0.78 11.05
C MET A 170 -2.67 2.25 10.67
N GLN A 171 -3.20 3.08 11.57
CA GLN A 171 -3.32 4.52 11.34
C GLN A 171 -1.96 5.20 11.19
N LEU A 172 -0.96 4.78 11.97
CA LEU A 172 0.42 5.28 11.83
C LEU A 172 1.03 4.87 10.49
N LEU A 173 0.82 3.62 10.07
CA LEU A 173 1.23 3.13 8.76
C LEU A 173 0.59 3.96 7.63
N LEU A 174 -0.73 4.17 7.67
CA LEU A 174 -1.45 5.01 6.70
C LEU A 174 -0.92 6.45 6.69
N SER A 175 -0.58 7.01 7.85
CA SER A 175 0.06 8.32 7.94
C SER A 175 1.40 8.36 7.20
N LEU A 176 2.25 7.33 7.34
CA LEU A 176 3.52 7.23 6.61
C LEU A 176 3.32 7.11 5.09
N LEU A 177 2.38 6.26 4.67
CA LEU A 177 2.06 6.04 3.26
C LEU A 177 1.43 7.27 2.60
N SER A 178 0.70 8.10 3.36
CA SER A 178 0.12 9.35 2.84
C SER A 178 1.17 10.35 2.34
N TYR A 179 2.41 10.29 2.85
CA TYR A 179 3.50 11.12 2.33
C TYR A 179 3.96 10.64 0.95
N ALA A 180 3.97 9.33 0.70
CA ALA A 180 4.25 8.79 -0.63
C ALA A 180 3.13 9.14 -1.61
N GLU A 181 1.86 9.10 -1.16
CA GLU A 181 0.70 9.55 -1.93
C GLU A 181 0.84 11.01 -2.35
N LYS A 182 1.08 11.91 -1.39
CA LYS A 182 1.28 13.34 -1.65
C LYS A 182 2.43 13.61 -2.61
N ALA A 183 3.56 12.94 -2.39
CA ALA A 183 4.72 13.08 -3.26
C ALA A 183 4.39 12.61 -4.70
N GLN A 184 3.70 11.47 -4.86
CA GLN A 184 3.26 11.00 -6.18
C GLN A 184 2.32 12.00 -6.85
N HIS A 185 1.33 12.55 -6.14
CA HIS A 185 0.40 13.53 -6.72
C HIS A 185 1.07 14.85 -7.11
N ALA A 186 2.13 15.28 -6.41
CA ALA A 186 2.81 16.54 -6.67
C ALA A 186 3.39 16.68 -8.10
N PHE A 187 3.61 15.57 -8.79
CA PHE A 187 4.08 15.54 -10.18
C PHE A 187 3.17 14.73 -11.11
N SER A 188 1.95 14.43 -10.68
CA SER A 188 0.95 13.69 -11.48
C SER A 188 -0.08 14.62 -12.14
N SER A 189 0.25 15.91 -12.34
CA SER A 189 -0.63 16.82 -13.07
C SER A 189 -0.65 16.47 -14.55
N GLU A 190 -1.85 16.34 -15.12
CA GLU A 190 -2.06 16.28 -16.57
C GLU A 190 -2.09 17.68 -17.20
N GLN A 191 -2.15 18.73 -16.37
CA GLN A 191 -2.28 20.12 -16.76
C GLN A 191 -1.01 20.87 -16.35
N GLY A 192 -0.03 20.90 -17.25
CA GLY A 192 1.22 21.67 -17.08
C GLY A 192 2.49 20.82 -16.91
N LEU A 193 3.64 21.50 -16.93
CA LEU A 193 4.95 20.87 -16.78
C LEU A 193 5.17 20.43 -15.32
N ALA A 194 5.28 19.12 -15.08
CA ALA A 194 5.46 18.57 -13.74
C ALA A 194 6.92 18.21 -13.39
N LEU A 195 7.87 18.44 -14.30
CA LEU A 195 9.27 18.01 -14.09
C LEU A 195 9.95 18.79 -12.96
N HIS A 196 9.64 20.08 -12.83
CA HIS A 196 10.19 20.97 -11.81
C HIS A 196 9.78 20.60 -10.37
N THR A 197 8.61 19.95 -10.20
CA THR A 197 8.13 19.51 -8.88
C THR A 197 8.66 18.14 -8.46
N ALA A 198 9.26 17.39 -9.38
CA ALA A 198 9.67 16.00 -9.14
C ALA A 198 10.75 15.88 -8.05
N LEU A 199 11.82 16.67 -8.13
CA LEU A 199 12.88 16.66 -7.11
C LEU A 199 12.40 17.20 -5.76
N PRO A 200 11.71 18.36 -5.69
CA PRO A 200 11.11 18.84 -4.44
C PRO A 200 10.18 17.82 -3.77
N ALA A 201 9.37 17.10 -4.55
CA ALA A 201 8.48 16.06 -4.02
C ALA A 201 9.25 14.88 -3.42
N LEU A 202 10.33 14.45 -4.09
CA LEU A 202 11.19 13.37 -3.61
C LEU A 202 11.94 13.77 -2.32
N GLU A 203 12.47 15.00 -2.27
CA GLU A 203 13.12 15.55 -1.09
C GLU A 203 12.16 15.72 0.08
N ALA A 204 10.94 16.18 -0.18
CA ALA A 204 9.89 16.28 0.83
C ALA A 204 9.54 14.90 1.41
N LEU A 205 9.43 13.86 0.58
CA LEU A 205 9.23 12.49 1.02
C LEU A 205 10.40 11.99 1.88
N HIS A 206 11.63 12.18 1.40
CA HIS A 206 12.84 11.79 2.12
C HIS A 206 12.92 12.46 3.49
N LYS A 207 12.68 13.78 3.55
CA LYS A 207 12.65 14.56 4.80
C LYS A 207 11.56 14.05 5.73
N ALA A 208 10.34 13.87 5.22
CA ALA A 208 9.22 13.36 6.02
C ALA A 208 9.58 12.03 6.67
N TRP A 209 9.98 11.02 5.88
CA TRP A 209 10.34 9.70 6.39
C TRP A 209 11.54 9.73 7.34
N SER A 210 12.56 10.53 7.04
CA SER A 210 13.75 10.68 7.92
C SER A 210 13.38 11.25 9.28
N THR A 211 12.53 12.28 9.33
CA THR A 211 12.06 12.84 10.60
C THR A 211 11.22 11.84 11.39
N ARG A 212 10.38 11.03 10.73
CA ARG A 212 9.53 10.04 11.43
C ARG A 212 10.35 8.85 11.92
N LYS A 213 11.40 8.46 11.19
CA LYS A 213 12.34 7.41 11.63
C LYS A 213 12.98 7.74 12.98
N SER A 214 13.30 9.01 13.24
CA SER A 214 13.87 9.45 14.52
C SER A 214 12.83 9.62 15.64
N SER A 215 11.54 9.49 15.34
CA SER A 215 10.46 9.64 16.32
C SER A 215 10.13 8.31 16.98
N ALA A 216 10.09 8.29 18.31
CA ALA A 216 9.70 7.11 19.09
C ALA A 216 8.32 6.55 18.69
N LYS A 217 7.42 7.42 18.20
CA LYS A 217 6.07 7.07 17.74
C LYS A 217 6.08 6.06 16.58
N TYR A 218 7.10 6.07 15.73
CA TYR A 218 7.18 5.22 14.54
C TYR A 218 8.27 4.14 14.65
N ARG A 219 8.68 3.80 15.89
CA ARG A 219 9.75 2.82 16.15
C ARG A 219 9.53 1.50 15.42
N ASP A 220 8.30 1.00 15.42
CA ASP A 220 7.95 -0.28 14.81
C ASP A 220 8.11 -0.27 13.27
N PHE A 221 8.10 0.91 12.64
CA PHE A 221 8.27 1.07 11.19
C PHE A 221 9.72 1.35 10.80
N THR A 222 10.68 1.32 11.73
CA THR A 222 12.06 1.74 11.49
C THR A 222 12.75 0.93 10.39
N SER A 223 12.54 -0.39 10.37
CA SER A 223 13.05 -1.29 9.32
C SER A 223 12.49 -0.90 7.94
N GLY A 224 11.18 -0.67 7.87
CA GLY A 224 10.47 -0.17 6.69
C GLY A 224 11.03 1.16 6.22
N LEU A 225 11.13 2.15 7.11
CA LEU A 225 11.65 3.48 6.81
C LEU A 225 13.08 3.42 6.28
N ASN A 226 13.94 2.58 6.86
CA ASN A 226 15.30 2.35 6.36
C ASN A 226 15.31 1.81 4.93
N ALA A 227 14.51 0.78 4.65
CA ALA A 227 14.44 0.18 3.32
C ALA A 227 13.92 1.17 2.28
N GLY A 228 12.86 1.92 2.62
CA GLY A 228 12.29 2.96 1.75
C GLY A 228 13.26 4.11 1.50
N LEU A 229 13.88 4.67 2.54
CA LEU A 229 14.85 5.75 2.43
C LEU A 229 16.06 5.34 1.59
N THR A 230 16.58 4.12 1.79
CA THR A 230 17.70 3.59 0.98
C THR A 230 17.34 3.59 -0.50
N LYS A 231 16.12 3.19 -0.87
CA LYS A 231 15.67 3.25 -2.27
C LYS A 231 15.57 4.69 -2.76
N VAL A 232 15.02 5.60 -1.97
CA VAL A 232 14.95 7.02 -2.35
C VAL A 232 16.35 7.57 -2.63
N SER A 233 17.33 7.36 -1.75
CA SER A 233 18.71 7.83 -1.93
C SER A 233 19.37 7.26 -3.19
N VAL A 234 19.26 5.95 -3.42
CA VAL A 234 19.82 5.30 -4.63
C VAL A 234 19.25 5.91 -5.90
N TYR A 235 17.95 6.22 -5.92
CA TYR A 235 17.33 6.78 -7.10
C TYR A 235 17.53 8.30 -7.23
N TYR A 236 17.73 9.02 -6.13
CA TYR A 236 18.14 10.43 -6.12
C TYR A 236 19.51 10.61 -6.77
N GLU A 237 20.51 9.81 -6.39
CA GLU A 237 21.85 9.82 -7.02
C GLU A 237 21.76 9.48 -8.51
N ARG A 238 20.90 8.51 -8.85
CA ARG A 238 20.68 8.14 -10.24
C ARG A 238 20.01 9.26 -11.04
N THR A 239 19.11 10.05 -10.46
CA THR A 239 18.52 11.20 -11.16
C THR A 239 19.54 12.30 -11.43
N ALA A 240 20.58 12.43 -10.61
CA ALA A 240 21.68 13.38 -10.80
C ALA A 240 22.54 13.09 -12.05
N THR A 241 22.39 11.93 -12.70
CA THR A 241 23.11 11.65 -13.97
C THR A 241 22.60 12.46 -15.16
N SER A 242 21.47 13.15 -15.02
CA SER A 242 20.83 13.94 -16.06
C SER A 242 20.58 15.37 -15.57
N ASP A 243 21.07 16.35 -16.32
CA ASP A 243 20.92 17.78 -15.97
C ASP A 243 19.48 18.28 -16.14
N ALA A 244 18.61 17.52 -16.82
CA ALA A 244 17.25 17.93 -17.16
C ALA A 244 16.36 18.27 -15.94
N HIS A 245 16.57 17.64 -14.78
CA HIS A 245 15.84 18.02 -13.57
C HIS A 245 16.33 19.36 -13.00
N ILE A 246 17.62 19.65 -13.09
CA ILE A 246 18.22 20.92 -12.66
C ILE A 246 17.80 22.04 -13.60
N MET A 247 17.83 21.79 -14.92
CA MET A 247 17.40 22.77 -15.93
C MET A 247 15.90 23.11 -15.87
N ALA A 248 15.08 22.24 -15.29
CA ALA A 248 13.64 22.44 -15.19
C ALA A 248 13.22 23.18 -13.91
N MET A 249 14.10 23.26 -12.90
CA MET A 249 13.88 24.02 -11.67
C MET A 249 14.28 25.49 -11.87
#